data_AF-A0AA38HVN1-F1
#
_entry.id   AF-A0AA38HVN1-F1
#
_cell.length_a   1.000
_cell.length_b   1.000
_cell.length_c   1.000
_cell.angle_alpha   90.00
_cell.angle_beta   90.00
_cell.angle_gamma   90.00
#
_symmetry.space_group_name_H-M   'P 1'
#
loop_
_entity.id
_entity.type
_entity.pdbx_description
1 polymer ?
#
loop_
_entity_poly.entity_id
_entity_poly.type
_entity_poly.pdbx_seq_one_letter_code
_entity_poly.pdbx_strand_id
1 'polypeptide(L)'
;MILLAVVLVLIVRYLNPFGTFLSAYYTEIKIFYVCLTYTIVLFVYSNPKFIKTYENHLDSFRIEFVICAILCLALVYNCTAAEVFWTSSRYVEAAVVWPHFVMVNKSKQVRTVVFVYFAALGLYRLIYIADWGYKYYMSDHYDLLPVIPGSIHPLVFWILCLTKVVTITNDKKSWFGKNLTQSDTNGIFVIQVPGGFDSKDGKLVLIDHCEDADQEAVATLTQKQEMPPVHKT
;
A
#
# COMPACT_ATOMS: atom_id res chain seq x y z
N MET A 1 -11.68 2.96 14.91
CA MET A 1 -12.37 4.25 15.13
C MET A 1 -12.20 5.19 13.94
N ILE A 2 -10.98 5.33 13.42
CA ILE A 2 -10.66 6.12 12.21
C ILE A 2 -11.52 5.73 11.00
N LEU A 3 -11.77 4.43 10.79
CA LEU A 3 -12.61 3.94 9.68
C LEU A 3 -14.06 4.46 9.71
N LEU A 4 -14.65 4.63 10.90
CA LEU A 4 -16.01 5.19 11.02
C LEU A 4 -16.04 6.69 10.69
N ALA A 5 -15.01 7.43 11.08
CA ALA A 5 -14.87 8.84 10.74
C ALA A 5 -14.73 9.05 9.23
N VAL A 6 -13.99 8.18 8.54
CA VAL A 6 -13.87 8.19 7.07
C VAL A 6 -15.23 7.98 6.40
N VAL A 7 -16.00 7.00 6.88
CA VAL A 7 -17.34 6.73 6.34
C VAL A 7 -18.25 7.94 6.52
N LEU A 8 -18.26 8.54 7.71
CA LEU A 8 -19.07 9.72 7.98
C LEU A 8 -18.74 10.86 7.01
N VAL A 9 -17.44 11.10 6.79
CA VAL A 9 -16.95 12.14 5.88
C VAL A 9 -17.36 11.87 4.43
N LEU A 10 -17.31 10.62 3.99
CA LEU A 10 -17.71 10.23 2.64
C LEU A 10 -19.22 10.29 2.45
N ILE A 11 -19.99 9.90 3.45
CA ILE A 11 -21.44 10.06 3.48
C ILE A 11 -21.79 11.54 3.38
N VAL A 12 -21.14 12.41 4.16
CA VAL A 12 -21.36 13.87 4.13
C VAL A 12 -21.01 14.48 2.76
N ARG A 13 -19.93 14.02 2.11
CA ARG A 13 -19.54 14.50 0.77
C ARG A 13 -20.56 14.17 -0.31
N TYR A 14 -21.16 12.99 -0.24
CA TYR A 14 -22.10 12.49 -1.24
C TYR A 14 -23.56 12.52 -0.78
N LEU A 15 -23.86 13.16 0.36
CA LEU A 15 -25.18 13.18 1.02
C LEU A 15 -26.28 13.83 0.18
N ASN A 16 -25.91 14.52 -0.91
CA ASN A 16 -26.86 15.05 -1.87
C ASN A 16 -26.75 14.35 -3.23
N PRO A 17 -27.17 13.08 -3.36
CA PRO A 17 -27.20 12.40 -4.65
C PRO A 17 -28.27 12.95 -5.60
N PHE A 18 -29.25 13.73 -5.10
CA PHE A 18 -30.41 14.19 -5.88
C PHE A 18 -30.49 15.70 -6.17
N GLY A 19 -29.63 16.53 -5.58
CA GLY A 19 -29.81 17.99 -5.65
C GLY A 19 -29.30 18.65 -6.93
N THR A 20 -28.39 18.03 -7.68
CA THR A 20 -27.93 18.51 -8.98
C THR A 20 -27.56 17.33 -9.89
N PHE A 21 -28.46 17.00 -10.83
CA PHE A 21 -28.17 16.00 -11.86
C PHE A 21 -27.30 16.63 -12.95
N LEU A 22 -26.00 16.31 -12.96
CA LEU A 22 -25.11 16.68 -14.05
C LEU A 22 -25.18 15.66 -15.20
N SER A 23 -24.98 14.39 -14.89
CA SER A 23 -25.01 13.27 -15.84
C SER A 23 -25.14 11.94 -15.11
N ALA A 24 -25.67 10.92 -15.78
CA ALA A 24 -25.80 9.56 -15.25
C ALA A 24 -24.45 9.02 -14.74
N TYR A 25 -23.36 9.24 -15.49
CA TYR A 25 -22.01 8.80 -15.12
C TYR A 25 -21.57 9.31 -13.74
N TYR A 26 -21.80 10.58 -13.44
CA TYR A 26 -21.42 11.17 -12.15
C TYR A 26 -22.27 10.64 -11.00
N THR A 27 -23.53 10.29 -11.25
CA THR A 27 -24.42 9.74 -10.23
C THR A 27 -24.09 8.28 -9.94
N GLU A 28 -23.82 7.49 -10.97
CA GLU A 28 -23.41 6.08 -10.86
C GLU A 28 -22.12 5.92 -10.07
N ILE A 29 -21.09 6.70 -10.40
CA ILE A 29 -19.79 6.60 -9.70
C ILE A 29 -19.88 7.02 -8.24
N LYS A 30 -20.73 8.01 -7.91
CA LYS A 30 -21.00 8.43 -6.52
C LYS A 30 -21.65 7.29 -5.73
N ILE A 31 -22.69 6.67 -6.28
CA ILE A 31 -23.38 5.55 -5.64
C ILE A 31 -22.42 4.37 -5.42
N PHE A 32 -21.68 3.99 -6.47
CA PHE A 32 -20.70 2.92 -6.40
C PHE A 32 -19.68 3.15 -5.28
N TYR A 33 -19.14 4.37 -5.19
CA TYR A 33 -18.15 4.73 -4.17
C TYR A 33 -18.71 4.63 -2.74
N VAL A 34 -19.95 5.10 -2.52
CA VAL A 34 -20.62 5.00 -1.21
C VAL A 34 -20.90 3.55 -0.84
N CYS A 35 -21.44 2.75 -1.77
CA CYS A 35 -21.72 1.32 -1.57
C CYS A 35 -20.45 0.53 -1.23
N LEU A 36 -19.36 0.77 -1.98
CA LEU A 36 -18.09 0.08 -1.77
C LEU A 36 -17.51 0.42 -0.39
N THR A 37 -17.50 1.70 -0.03
CA THR A 37 -17.00 2.17 1.28
C THR A 37 -17.80 1.55 2.42
N TYR A 38 -19.13 1.54 2.32
CA TYR A 38 -20.01 0.93 3.31
C TYR A 38 -19.75 -0.58 3.45
N THR A 39 -19.57 -1.27 2.32
CA THR A 39 -19.26 -2.70 2.29
C THR A 39 -17.93 -3.00 2.98
N ILE A 40 -16.88 -2.22 2.75
CA ILE A 40 -15.58 -2.39 3.41
C ILE A 40 -15.72 -2.27 4.93
N VAL A 41 -16.46 -1.28 5.40
CA VAL A 41 -16.65 -1.06 6.83
C VAL A 41 -17.47 -2.17 7.47
N LEU A 42 -18.57 -2.58 6.86
CA LEU A 42 -19.30 -3.77 7.30
C LEU A 42 -18.38 -4.98 7.33
N PHE A 43 -17.56 -5.20 6.30
CA PHE A 43 -16.66 -6.35 6.26
C PHE A 43 -15.63 -6.33 7.39
N VAL A 44 -15.08 -5.16 7.73
CA VAL A 44 -14.11 -5.01 8.84
C VAL A 44 -14.77 -5.20 10.20
N TYR A 45 -15.99 -4.68 10.41
CA TYR A 45 -16.67 -4.71 11.72
C TYR A 45 -17.49 -5.98 11.96
N SER A 46 -18.03 -6.62 10.92
CA SER A 46 -18.89 -7.80 11.06
C SER A 46 -18.11 -9.11 11.12
N ASN A 47 -16.87 -9.16 10.62
CA ASN A 47 -16.08 -10.38 10.59
C ASN A 47 -15.15 -10.49 11.81
N PRO A 48 -15.33 -11.49 12.69
CA PRO A 48 -14.55 -11.63 13.92
C PRO A 48 -13.07 -11.95 13.66
N LYS A 49 -12.72 -12.43 12.46
CA LYS A 49 -11.32 -12.67 12.05
C LYS A 49 -10.52 -11.37 12.02
N PHE A 50 -11.06 -10.29 11.45
CA PHE A 50 -10.36 -9.01 11.31
C PHE A 50 -10.33 -8.21 12.61
N ILE A 51 -11.36 -8.36 13.45
CA ILE A 51 -11.40 -7.74 14.78
C ILE A 51 -10.25 -8.27 15.65
N LYS A 52 -9.95 -9.57 15.58
CA LYS A 52 -8.85 -10.18 16.35
C LYS A 52 -7.46 -9.82 15.85
N THR A 53 -7.32 -9.49 14.56
CA THR A 53 -6.05 -9.02 13.96
C THR A 53 -5.80 -7.53 14.21
N TYR A 54 -6.75 -6.81 14.81
CA TYR A 54 -6.62 -5.39 15.08
C TYR A 54 -5.72 -5.12 16.29
N GLU A 55 -4.54 -4.56 16.04
CA GLU A 55 -3.57 -4.21 17.07
C GLU A 55 -3.83 -2.81 17.65
N ASN A 56 -4.59 -2.76 18.75
CA ASN A 56 -4.96 -1.51 19.44
C ASN A 56 -3.77 -0.59 19.77
N HIS A 57 -2.59 -1.15 20.04
CA HIS A 57 -1.42 -0.40 20.47
C HIS A 57 -0.81 0.48 19.37
N LEU A 58 -1.10 0.20 18.09
CA LEU A 58 -0.62 0.99 16.96
C LEU A 58 -1.51 2.20 16.65
N ASP A 59 -2.78 2.20 17.08
CA ASP A 59 -3.79 3.21 16.77
C ASP A 59 -4.18 4.09 17.98
N SER A 60 -3.22 4.85 18.51
CA SER A 60 -3.44 5.83 19.60
C SER A 60 -3.78 7.25 19.10
N PHE A 61 -4.02 7.44 17.80
CA PHE A 61 -4.23 8.78 17.25
C PHE A 61 -5.67 9.25 17.44
N ARG A 62 -5.85 10.38 18.16
CA ARG A 62 -7.16 10.98 18.41
C ARG A 62 -7.57 11.88 17.24
N ILE A 63 -8.32 11.31 16.30
CA ILE A 63 -8.72 12.01 15.07
C ILE A 63 -9.84 13.03 15.29
N GLU A 64 -10.57 12.93 16.40
CA GLU A 64 -11.70 13.79 16.74
C GLU A 64 -11.29 15.27 16.80
N PHE A 65 -10.14 15.56 17.40
CA PHE A 65 -9.63 16.92 17.51
C PHE A 65 -9.30 17.52 16.13
N VAL A 66 -8.78 16.70 15.22
CA VAL A 66 -8.43 17.14 13.86
C VAL A 66 -9.69 17.44 13.05
N ILE A 67 -10.71 16.59 13.17
CA ILE A 67 -12.00 16.79 12.48
C ILE A 67 -12.68 18.07 12.98
N CYS A 68 -12.72 18.29 14.30
CA CYS A 68 -13.27 19.51 14.88
C CYS A 68 -12.52 20.76 14.40
N ALA A 69 -11.18 20.73 14.38
CA ALA A 69 -10.38 21.85 13.89
C ALA A 69 -10.64 22.16 12.40
N ILE A 70 -10.72 21.14 11.56
CA ILE A 70 -11.01 21.30 10.12
C ILE A 70 -12.42 21.84 9.90
N LEU A 71 -13.41 21.38 10.67
CA LEU A 71 -14.78 21.86 10.55
C LEU A 71 -14.90 23.33 10.97
N CYS A 72 -14.26 23.72 12.09
CA CYS A 72 -14.18 25.11 12.51
C CYS A 72 -13.51 25.99 11.44
N LEU A 73 -12.40 25.54 10.85
CA LEU A 73 -11.72 26.27 9.79
C LEU A 73 -12.60 26.41 8.52
N ALA A 74 -13.32 25.35 8.16
CA ALA A 74 -14.20 25.36 6.99
C ALA A 74 -15.39 26.33 7.18
N LEU A 75 -15.93 26.45 8.40
CA LEU A 75 -16.99 27.40 8.75
C LEU A 75 -16.52 28.87 8.67
N VAL A 76 -15.24 29.13 8.95
CA VAL A 76 -14.68 30.48 8.81
C VAL A 76 -14.50 30.86 7.34
N TYR A 77 -14.15 29.90 6.49
CA TYR A 77 -13.86 30.16 5.08
C TYR A 77 -15.12 30.20 4.20
N ASN A 78 -16.14 29.40 4.49
CA ASN A 78 -17.38 29.33 3.71
C ASN A 78 -18.61 29.53 4.61
N CYS A 79 -19.59 30.31 4.14
CA CYS A 79 -20.86 30.51 4.83
C CYS A 79 -21.94 29.49 4.42
N THR A 80 -21.78 28.85 3.26
CA THR A 80 -22.76 27.88 2.74
C THR A 80 -22.50 26.50 3.34
N ALA A 81 -23.50 25.90 3.99
CA ALA A 81 -23.35 24.58 4.60
C ALA A 81 -22.83 23.51 3.62
N ALA A 82 -23.27 23.53 2.36
CA ALA A 82 -22.80 22.61 1.33
C ALA A 82 -21.30 22.75 1.03
N GLU A 83 -20.79 23.99 0.94
CA GLU A 83 -19.38 24.27 0.67
C GLU A 83 -18.50 23.97 1.88
N VAL A 84 -19.01 24.21 3.10
CA VAL A 84 -18.35 23.84 4.35
C VAL A 84 -18.16 22.33 4.42
N PHE A 85 -19.21 21.55 4.18
CA PHE A 85 -19.13 20.08 4.20
C PHE A 85 -18.25 19.53 3.09
N TRP A 86 -18.36 20.09 1.88
CA TRP A 86 -17.50 19.68 0.77
C TRP A 86 -16.02 19.97 1.05
N THR A 87 -15.71 21.18 1.55
CA THR A 87 -14.34 21.58 1.87
C THR A 87 -13.79 20.75 3.02
N SER A 88 -14.49 20.70 4.16
CA SER A 88 -14.06 19.92 5.33
C SER A 88 -13.83 18.46 4.97
N SER A 89 -14.68 17.85 4.14
CA SER A 89 -14.51 16.45 3.74
C SER A 89 -13.19 16.17 3.03
N ARG A 90 -12.67 17.09 2.21
CA ARG A 90 -11.39 16.89 1.49
C ARG A 90 -10.19 17.00 2.41
N TYR A 91 -10.24 17.94 3.34
CA TYR A 91 -9.19 18.10 4.33
C TYR A 91 -9.16 16.93 5.31
N VAL A 92 -10.32 16.42 5.74
CA VAL A 92 -10.37 15.24 6.61
C VAL A 92 -9.85 14.00 5.88
N GLU A 93 -10.18 13.80 4.61
CA GLU A 93 -9.63 12.68 3.81
C GLU A 93 -8.10 12.72 3.80
N ALA A 94 -7.51 13.89 3.52
CA ALA A 94 -6.06 14.04 3.53
C ALA A 94 -5.44 13.87 4.93
N ALA A 95 -6.13 14.33 5.98
CA ALA A 95 -5.68 14.17 7.36
C ALA A 95 -5.69 12.71 7.83
N VAL A 96 -6.65 11.89 7.39
CA VAL A 96 -6.75 10.47 7.73
C VAL A 96 -5.61 9.64 7.12
N VAL A 97 -5.09 10.05 5.96
CA VAL A 97 -3.98 9.36 5.31
C VAL A 97 -2.75 9.33 6.24
N TRP A 98 -2.55 10.37 7.05
CA TRP A 98 -1.39 10.51 7.92
C TRP A 98 -1.29 9.45 9.02
N PRO A 99 -2.31 9.24 9.89
CA PRO A 99 -2.31 8.14 10.86
C PRO A 99 -2.07 6.77 10.24
N HIS A 100 -2.67 6.52 9.07
CA HIS A 100 -2.47 5.26 8.35
C HIS A 100 -1.01 5.08 7.91
N PHE A 101 -0.40 6.13 7.38
CA PHE A 101 1.02 6.14 7.01
C PHE A 101 1.93 5.90 8.22
N VAL A 102 1.67 6.56 9.36
CA VAL A 102 2.43 6.36 10.60
C VAL A 102 2.34 4.91 11.08
N MET A 103 1.15 4.30 11.02
CA MET A 103 0.96 2.90 11.37
C MET A 103 1.81 1.98 10.47
N VAL A 104 1.81 2.21 9.15
CA VAL A 104 2.60 1.42 8.19
C VAL A 104 4.11 1.54 8.44
N ASN A 105 4.60 2.74 8.77
CA ASN A 105 6.02 2.92 9.09
C ASN A 105 6.42 2.25 10.41
N LYS A 106 5.53 2.23 11.41
CA LYS A 106 5.78 1.56 12.69
C LYS A 106 5.90 0.04 12.54
N SER A 107 5.20 -0.57 11.58
CA SER A 107 5.26 -2.01 11.33
C SER A 107 6.62 -2.51 10.80
N LYS A 108 7.59 -1.63 10.50
CA LYS A 108 8.97 -1.91 10.00
C LYS A 108 9.08 -2.74 8.71
N GLN A 109 8.00 -3.35 8.23
CA GLN A 109 7.88 -4.01 6.95
C GLN A 109 6.68 -3.43 6.19
N VAL A 110 6.97 -2.66 5.15
CA VAL A 110 5.92 -2.20 4.23
C VAL A 110 5.52 -3.38 3.35
N ARG A 111 4.33 -3.94 3.61
CA ARG A 111 3.73 -4.99 2.78
C ARG A 111 3.51 -4.48 1.37
N THR A 112 3.83 -5.30 0.37
CA THR A 112 3.70 -4.93 -1.06
C THR A 112 2.28 -4.50 -1.42
N VAL A 113 1.25 -5.16 -0.87
CA VAL A 113 -0.16 -4.78 -1.08
C VAL A 113 -0.47 -3.34 -0.64
N VAL A 114 0.12 -2.89 0.48
CA VAL A 114 -0.07 -1.53 0.99
C VAL A 114 0.64 -0.52 0.10
N PHE A 115 1.84 -0.87 -0.38
CA PHE A 115 2.58 -0.03 -1.31
C PHE A 115 1.83 0.19 -2.63
N VAL A 116 1.28 -0.88 -3.22
CA VAL A 116 0.49 -0.80 -4.47
C VAL A 116 -0.76 0.06 -4.27
N TYR A 117 -1.45 -0.08 -3.13
CA TYR A 117 -2.60 0.76 -2.80
C TYR A 117 -2.23 2.26 -2.77
N PHE A 118 -1.16 2.62 -2.07
CA PHE A 118 -0.70 4.02 -2.01
C PHE A 118 -0.18 4.53 -3.35
N ALA A 119 0.43 3.67 -4.16
CA ALA A 119 0.85 4.01 -5.52
C ALA A 119 -0.36 4.35 -6.41
N ALA A 120 -1.41 3.52 -6.38
CA ALA A 120 -2.63 3.77 -7.14
C ALA A 120 -3.34 5.06 -6.68
N LEU A 121 -3.42 5.27 -5.36
CA LEU A 121 -4.03 6.47 -4.78
C LEU A 121 -3.24 7.74 -5.11
N GLY A 122 -1.90 7.67 -5.06
CA GLY A 122 -1.00 8.76 -5.45
C GLY A 122 -1.10 9.09 -6.92
N LEU A 123 -1.06 8.08 -7.80
CA LEU A 123 -1.19 8.25 -9.25
C LEU A 123 -2.53 8.86 -9.64
N TYR A 124 -3.63 8.38 -9.05
CA TYR A 124 -4.96 8.97 -9.22
C TYR A 124 -4.91 10.47 -8.92
N ARG A 125 -4.31 10.90 -7.80
CA ARG A 125 -4.22 12.32 -7.44
C ARG A 125 -3.27 13.13 -8.33
N LEU A 126 -2.18 12.55 -8.82
CA LEU A 126 -1.29 13.23 -9.77
C LEU A 126 -2.00 13.58 -11.07
N ILE A 127 -2.86 12.69 -11.56
CA ILE A 127 -3.68 12.96 -12.76
C ILE A 127 -4.64 14.14 -12.49
N TYR A 128 -5.22 14.25 -11.29
CA TYR A 128 -6.04 15.41 -10.91
C TYR A 128 -5.24 16.71 -10.82
N ILE A 129 -4.02 16.67 -10.30
CA ILE A 129 -3.14 17.84 -10.25
C ILE A 129 -2.80 18.30 -11.66
N ALA A 130 -2.53 17.36 -12.58
CA ALA A 130 -2.32 17.66 -13.99
C ALA A 130 -3.57 18.28 -14.65
N ASP A 131 -4.77 17.77 -14.36
CA ASP A 131 -6.05 18.34 -14.83
C ASP A 131 -6.26 19.78 -14.31
N TRP A 132 -5.95 20.04 -13.04
CA TRP A 132 -5.99 21.40 -12.49
C TRP A 132 -4.99 22.34 -13.16
N GLY A 133 -3.78 21.85 -13.47
CA GLY A 133 -2.79 22.60 -14.24
C GLY A 133 -3.26 22.91 -15.66
N TYR A 134 -3.91 21.96 -16.32
CA TYR A 134 -4.51 22.16 -17.64
C TYR A 134 -5.64 23.20 -17.61
N LYS A 135 -6.51 23.14 -16.61
CA LYS A 135 -7.59 24.12 -16.41
C LYS A 135 -7.06 25.52 -16.09
N TYR A 136 -6.00 25.61 -15.31
CA TYR A 136 -5.32 26.87 -15.03
C TYR A 136 -4.84 27.54 -16.31
N TYR A 137 -4.22 26.77 -17.21
CA TYR A 137 -3.76 27.28 -18.50
C TYR A 137 -4.90 27.77 -19.41
N MET A 138 -6.06 27.11 -19.37
CA MET A 138 -7.17 27.39 -20.31
C MET A 138 -8.21 28.40 -19.79
N SER A 139 -8.39 28.53 -18.48
CA SER A 139 -9.53 29.26 -17.91
C SER A 139 -9.16 30.34 -16.88
N ASP A 140 -7.87 30.57 -16.61
CA ASP A 140 -7.33 31.53 -15.63
C ASP A 140 -7.98 31.47 -14.23
N HIS A 141 -8.71 30.39 -13.93
CA HIS A 141 -9.39 30.19 -12.65
C HIS A 141 -8.60 29.20 -11.81
N TYR A 142 -8.26 29.61 -10.58
CA TYR A 142 -7.42 28.82 -9.68
C TYR A 142 -8.07 28.64 -8.32
N ASP A 143 -8.62 27.44 -8.10
CA ASP A 143 -9.14 27.04 -6.79
C ASP A 143 -8.01 26.38 -5.99
N LEU A 144 -7.60 27.00 -4.87
CA LEU A 144 -6.60 26.41 -3.97
C LEU A 144 -7.18 25.31 -3.07
N LEU A 145 -8.48 25.38 -2.75
CA LEU A 145 -9.10 24.45 -1.81
C LEU A 145 -8.97 22.97 -2.21
N PRO A 146 -9.06 22.59 -3.51
CA PRO A 146 -8.76 21.23 -3.99
C PRO A 146 -7.29 20.85 -3.91
N VAL A 147 -6.42 21.80 -4.25
CA VAL A 147 -5.02 21.54 -4.58
C VAL A 147 -4.22 21.17 -3.34
N ILE A 148 -4.47 21.85 -2.22
CA ILE A 148 -3.76 21.64 -0.95
C ILE A 148 -3.97 20.21 -0.43
N PRO A 149 -5.20 19.75 -0.14
CA PRO A 149 -5.43 18.38 0.32
C PRO A 149 -5.11 17.33 -0.75
N GLY A 150 -5.24 17.68 -2.04
CA GLY A 150 -4.87 16.82 -3.16
C GLY A 150 -3.39 16.46 -3.19
N SER A 151 -2.52 17.41 -2.87
CA SER A 151 -1.05 17.26 -2.88
C SER A 151 -0.50 16.34 -1.78
N ILE A 152 -1.24 16.13 -0.68
CA ILE A 152 -0.78 15.30 0.45
C ILE A 152 -0.60 13.82 0.03
N HIS A 153 -1.47 13.31 -0.84
CA HIS A 153 -1.44 11.91 -1.28
C HIS A 153 -0.16 11.54 -2.06
N PRO A 154 0.22 12.25 -3.13
CA PRO A 154 1.47 11.94 -3.84
C PRO A 154 2.71 12.17 -2.97
N LEU A 155 2.68 13.12 -2.02
CA LEU A 155 3.77 13.31 -1.05
C LEU A 155 3.95 12.10 -0.15
N VAL A 156 2.86 11.55 0.40
CA VAL A 156 2.90 10.34 1.22
C VAL A 156 3.43 9.14 0.41
N PHE A 157 3.00 9.00 -0.84
CA PHE A 157 3.53 7.97 -1.74
C PHE A 157 5.03 8.14 -1.98
N TRP A 158 5.50 9.37 -2.24
CA TRP A 158 6.92 9.65 -2.42
C TRP A 158 7.75 9.24 -1.19
N ILE A 159 7.28 9.58 0.01
CA ILE A 159 7.97 9.20 1.25
C ILE A 159 8.00 7.67 1.43
N LEU A 160 6.90 6.97 1.14
CA LEU A 160 6.86 5.50 1.18
C LEU A 160 7.82 4.85 0.17
N CYS A 161 7.99 5.47 -1.01
CA CYS A 161 8.95 5.01 -2.00
C CYS A 161 10.38 5.11 -1.45
N LEU A 162 10.73 6.25 -0.84
CA LEU A 162 12.04 6.45 -0.22
C LEU A 162 12.31 5.44 0.91
N THR A 163 11.33 5.20 1.79
CA THR A 163 11.51 4.22 2.88
C THR A 163 11.74 2.82 2.35
N LYS A 164 11.00 2.38 1.32
CA LYS A 164 11.21 1.09 0.65
C LYS A 164 12.59 0.98 0.02
N VAL A 165 13.04 2.00 -0.71
CA VAL A 165 14.37 2.03 -1.35
C VAL A 165 15.48 1.92 -0.31
N VAL A 166 15.37 2.66 0.79
CA VAL A 166 16.36 2.61 1.89
C VAL A 166 16.37 1.23 2.55
N THR A 167 15.21 0.63 2.81
CA THR A 167 15.15 -0.73 3.39
C THR A 167 15.79 -1.76 2.48
N ILE A 168 15.50 -1.75 1.17
CA ILE A 168 16.11 -2.66 0.19
C ILE A 168 17.63 -2.47 0.13
N THR A 169 18.08 -1.21 0.15
CA THR A 169 19.52 -0.90 0.12
C THR A 169 20.24 -1.39 1.38
N ASN A 170 19.64 -1.20 2.56
CA ASN A 170 20.20 -1.68 3.82
C ASN A 170 20.25 -3.21 3.89
N ASP A 171 19.22 -3.89 3.37
CA ASP A 171 19.17 -5.35 3.29
C ASP A 171 20.28 -5.89 2.38
N LYS A 172 20.44 -5.31 1.19
CA LYS A 172 21.56 -5.64 0.30
C LYS A 172 22.91 -5.42 0.99
N LYS A 173 23.13 -4.27 1.64
CA LYS A 173 24.40 -3.97 2.34
C LYS A 173 24.69 -4.97 3.47
N SER A 174 23.67 -5.37 4.22
CA SER A 174 23.81 -6.41 5.26
C SER A 174 24.17 -7.76 4.67
N TRP A 175 23.51 -8.15 3.57
CA TRP A 175 23.80 -9.37 2.83
C TRP A 175 25.25 -9.39 2.32
N PHE A 176 25.68 -8.32 1.63
CA PHE A 176 27.06 -8.21 1.14
C PHE A 176 28.08 -8.21 2.29
N GLY A 177 27.78 -7.52 3.40
CA GLY A 177 28.65 -7.49 4.58
C GLY A 177 28.88 -8.87 5.18
N LYS A 178 27.83 -9.69 5.31
CA LYS A 178 27.93 -11.06 5.86
C LYS A 178 28.72 -12.01 4.96
N ASN A 179 28.49 -11.95 3.64
CA ASN A 179 29.14 -12.85 2.68
C ASN A 179 30.60 -12.50 2.39
N LEU A 180 31.05 -11.29 2.74
CA LEU A 180 32.44 -10.84 2.57
C LEU A 180 33.30 -11.02 3.83
N THR A 181 32.70 -11.26 5.00
CA THR A 181 33.43 -11.38 6.29
C THR A 181 33.94 -12.78 6.63
N GLN A 182 33.65 -13.82 5.84
CA GLN A 182 34.18 -15.17 6.07
C GLN A 182 35.48 -15.39 5.28
N SER A 183 36.54 -14.67 5.67
CA SER A 183 37.90 -15.00 5.24
C SER A 183 38.48 -16.01 6.23
N ASP A 184 38.45 -17.29 5.86
CA ASP A 184 39.27 -18.30 6.53
C ASP A 184 40.75 -17.98 6.28
N THR A 185 41.60 -18.37 7.22
CA THR A 185 43.00 -17.94 7.45
C THR A 185 44.02 -18.21 6.31
N ASN A 186 43.58 -18.55 5.10
CA ASN A 186 44.43 -18.92 3.96
C ASN A 186 44.35 -17.94 2.76
N GLY A 187 43.79 -16.75 2.92
CA GLY A 187 43.85 -15.70 1.88
C GLY A 187 43.01 -15.96 0.63
N ILE A 188 42.09 -16.94 0.67
CA ILE A 188 41.13 -17.22 -0.39
C ILE A 188 39.76 -16.68 0.05
N PHE A 189 39.21 -15.71 -0.69
CA PHE A 189 37.85 -15.20 -0.46
C PHE A 189 36.82 -16.25 -0.91
N VAL A 190 36.16 -16.91 0.04
CA VAL A 190 35.05 -17.83 -0.26
C VAL A 190 33.74 -17.03 -0.14
N ILE A 191 33.04 -16.84 -1.27
CA ILE A 191 31.71 -16.21 -1.28
C ILE A 191 30.69 -17.30 -0.95
N GLN A 192 30.10 -17.25 0.24
CA GLN A 192 29.00 -18.14 0.60
C GLN A 192 27.70 -17.61 -0.06
N VAL A 193 27.26 -18.25 -1.14
CA VAL A 193 25.98 -17.93 -1.80
C VAL A 193 24.85 -18.65 -1.04
N PRO A 194 23.74 -17.99 -0.69
CA PRO A 194 22.59 -18.66 -0.07
C PRO A 194 21.92 -19.55 -1.12
N GLY A 195 22.08 -20.86 -0.95
CA GLY A 195 21.80 -21.89 -1.93
C GLY A 195 22.94 -22.90 -1.85
N GLY A 196 22.82 -23.85 -0.92
CA GLY A 196 23.88 -24.81 -0.63
C GLY A 196 24.34 -25.52 -1.89
N PHE A 197 25.61 -25.34 -2.25
CA PHE A 197 26.28 -26.18 -3.24
C PHE A 197 26.69 -27.49 -2.55
N ASP A 198 25.82 -28.50 -2.59
CA ASP A 198 26.23 -29.87 -2.28
C ASP A 198 26.89 -30.45 -3.55
N SER A 199 28.22 -30.47 -3.56
CA SER A 199 29.00 -31.12 -4.60
C SER A 199 29.03 -32.62 -4.33
N LYS A 200 28.00 -33.34 -4.76
CA LYS A 200 28.13 -34.77 -5.06
C LYS A 200 28.42 -34.92 -6.55
N ASP A 201 29.60 -35.45 -6.86
CA ASP A 201 29.98 -35.95 -8.19
C ASP A 201 30.31 -34.91 -9.28
N GLY A 202 30.94 -33.79 -8.92
CA GLY A 202 31.65 -32.93 -9.90
C GLY A 202 30.78 -32.26 -10.96
N LYS A 203 29.46 -32.19 -10.75
CA LYS A 203 28.51 -31.53 -11.65
C LYS A 203 27.80 -30.40 -10.90
N LEU A 204 27.97 -29.18 -11.39
CA LEU A 204 27.30 -27.99 -10.85
C LEU A 204 25.80 -28.08 -11.15
N VAL A 205 24.98 -28.22 -10.11
CA VAL A 205 23.52 -28.14 -10.20
C VAL A 205 23.06 -26.93 -9.40
N LEU A 206 22.44 -25.97 -10.08
CA LEU A 206 21.74 -24.84 -9.44
C LEU A 206 20.41 -25.36 -8.89
N ILE A 207 20.24 -25.32 -7.58
CA ILE A 207 18.93 -25.56 -6.95
C ILE A 207 18.29 -24.19 -6.75
N ASP A 208 17.47 -23.77 -7.72
CA ASP A 208 16.55 -22.65 -7.52
C ASP A 208 15.46 -23.09 -6.53
N HIS A 209 15.40 -22.40 -5.40
CA HIS A 209 14.29 -22.54 -4.44
C HIS A 209 13.41 -21.30 -4.56
N CYS A 210 12.49 -21.34 -5.52
CA CYS A 210 11.27 -20.53 -5.50
C CYS A 210 10.11 -21.32 -6.10
N GLU A 211 9.01 -21.31 -5.34
CA GLU A 211 7.62 -21.52 -5.71
C GLU A 211 7.02 -22.93 -5.65
N ASP A 212 6.11 -23.03 -4.69
CA ASP A 212 5.05 -24.02 -4.53
C ASP A 212 4.30 -24.26 -5.86
N ALA A 213 4.57 -25.38 -6.52
CA ALA A 213 3.61 -26.11 -7.35
C ALA A 213 4.14 -27.52 -7.65
N ASP A 214 3.27 -28.51 -7.45
CA ASP A 214 3.31 -29.86 -8.05
C ASP A 214 4.28 -30.91 -7.45
N GLN A 215 3.86 -31.45 -6.29
CA GLN A 215 4.40 -32.70 -5.72
C GLN A 215 4.12 -33.97 -6.55
N GLU A 216 3.40 -33.89 -7.67
CA GLU A 216 2.97 -35.07 -8.44
C GLU A 216 3.95 -35.46 -9.58
N ALA A 217 4.87 -34.56 -9.98
CA ALA A 217 5.79 -34.82 -11.09
C ALA A 217 7.09 -35.57 -10.67
N VAL A 218 7.47 -35.52 -9.40
CA VAL A 218 8.76 -36.06 -8.91
C VAL A 218 8.71 -37.59 -8.70
N ALA A 219 7.54 -38.17 -8.45
CA ALA A 219 7.38 -39.62 -8.25
C ALA A 219 7.63 -40.45 -9.53
N THR A 220 7.42 -39.86 -10.70
CA THR A 220 7.53 -40.57 -11.99
C THR A 220 8.97 -40.74 -12.47
N LEU A 221 9.91 -39.92 -11.96
CA LEU A 221 11.31 -39.96 -12.37
C LEU A 221 12.15 -40.96 -11.56
N THR A 222 11.73 -41.33 -10.36
CA THR A 222 12.47 -42.30 -9.51
C THR A 222 12.29 -43.75 -9.95
N GLN A 223 11.27 -44.06 -10.77
CA GLN A 223 10.96 -45.45 -11.17
C GLN A 223 11.72 -45.93 -12.41
N LYS A 224 12.52 -45.10 -13.10
CA LYS A 224 13.11 -45.42 -14.42
C LYS A 224 14.62 -45.67 -14.44
N GLN A 225 15.31 -45.72 -13.29
CA GLN A 225 16.77 -45.83 -13.24
C GLN A 225 17.36 -47.12 -12.63
N GLU A 226 16.58 -48.17 -12.37
CA GLU A 226 17.15 -49.48 -12.03
C GLU A 226 17.32 -50.36 -13.28
N MET A 227 18.57 -50.54 -13.73
CA MET A 227 18.98 -51.66 -14.59
C MET A 227 20.25 -52.34 -14.03
N PRO A 228 20.39 -53.68 -14.20
CA PRO A 228 21.15 -54.56 -13.32
C PRO A 228 22.67 -54.66 -13.62
N PRO A 229 23.48 -55.22 -12.69
CA PRO A 229 24.94 -55.25 -12.81
C PRO A 229 25.44 -56.25 -13.85
N VAL A 230 26.42 -55.84 -14.66
CA VAL A 230 27.16 -56.70 -15.61
C VAL A 230 28.32 -57.36 -14.88
N HIS A 231 28.27 -58.68 -14.73
CA HIS A 231 29.42 -59.51 -14.35
C HIS A 231 30.45 -59.52 -15.48
N LYS A 232 31.74 -59.45 -15.11
CA LYS A 232 32.81 -60.02 -15.94
C LYS A 232 33.67 -60.96 -15.09
N THR A 233 33.63 -62.21 -15.53
CA THR A 233 34.58 -63.31 -15.29
C THR A 233 36.01 -62.93 -15.58
#